data_AF-A0A536K4W3-F1
#
_entry.id   AF-A0A536K4W3-F1
#
_cell.length_a   1.000
_cell.length_b   1.000
_cell.length_c   1.000
_cell.angle_alpha   90.00
_cell.angle_beta   90.00
_cell.angle_gamma   90.00
#
_symmetry.space_group_name_H-M   'P 1'
#
loop_
_entity.id
_entity.type
_entity.pdbx_description
1 polymer ?
#
loop_
_entity_poly.entity_id
_entity_poly.type
_entity_poly.pdbx_seq_one_letter_code
_entity_poly.pdbx_strand_id
1 'polypeptide(L)' 'MRGTPITTALLLLAVVLVVVAFLYALGTIGWFANPNDVHHYKHAAAFFVLAVLAAVGANFARDRPAAG' A
#
# COMPACT_ATOMS: atom_id res chain seq x y z
N MET A 1 16.17 -11.49 13.24
CA MET A 1 15.60 -10.16 13.01
C MET A 1 14.37 -10.01 13.91
N ARG A 2 14.51 -9.40 15.09
CA ARG A 2 13.34 -9.10 15.94
C ARG A 2 12.76 -7.76 15.48
N GLY A 3 12.09 -7.75 14.33
CA GLY A 3 11.22 -6.63 13.96
C GLY A 3 9.95 -6.74 14.78
N THR A 4 9.45 -5.64 15.33
CA THR A 4 8.14 -5.63 16.00
C THR A 4 7.09 -6.19 15.04
N PRO A 5 6.18 -7.06 15.50
CA PRO A 5 5.18 -7.71 14.63
C PRO A 5 4.35 -6.68 13.82
N ILE A 6 4.13 -5.49 14.39
CA ILE A 6 3.50 -4.34 13.73
C ILE A 6 4.30 -3.82 12.53
N THR A 7 5.63 -3.74 12.62
CA THR A 7 6.47 -3.25 11.51
C THR A 7 6.36 -4.18 10.31
N THR A 8 6.41 -5.49 10.55
CA THR A 8 6.25 -6.50 9.50
C THR A 8 4.85 -6.44 8.88
N ALA A 9 3.80 -6.27 9.70
CA ALA A 9 2.43 -6.15 9.21
C ALA A 9 2.23 -4.90 8.33
N LEU A 10 2.77 -3.74 8.73
CA LEU A 10 2.69 -2.50 7.96
C LEU A 10 3.45 -2.59 6.62
N LEU A 11 4.61 -3.26 6.62
CA LEU A 11 5.37 -3.52 5.39
C LEU A 11 4.60 -4.41 4.41
N LEU A 12 4.03 -5.51 4.89
CA LEU A 12 3.21 -6.40 4.06
C LEU A 12 1.98 -5.67 3.51
N LEU A 13 1.31 -4.87 4.35
CA LEU A 13 0.18 -4.05 3.92
C LEU A 13 0.57 -3.05 2.83
N ALA A 14 1.71 -2.37 2.98
CA ALA A 14 2.22 -1.45 1.96
C ALA A 14 2.44 -2.16 0.62
N VAL A 15 3.05 -3.34 0.62
CA VAL A 15 3.27 -4.14 -0.60
C VAL A 15 1.94 -4.50 -1.27
N VAL A 16 0.95 -4.98 -0.51
CA VAL A 16 -0.39 -5.32 -1.05
C VAL A 16 -1.06 -4.09 -1.66
N LEU A 17 -1.00 -2.94 -0.98
CA LEU A 17 -1.60 -1.70 -1.48
C LEU A 17 -0.93 -1.20 -2.77
N VAL A 18 0.39 -1.34 -2.91
CA VAL A 18 1.10 -1.04 -4.17
C VAL A 18 0.64 -1.97 -5.29
N VAL A 19 0.54 -3.28 -5.03
CA VAL A 19 0.09 -4.25 -6.05
C VAL A 19 -1.33 -3.92 -6.51
N VAL A 20 -2.25 -3.66 -5.57
CA VAL A 20 -3.63 -3.27 -5.89
C VAL A 20 -3.67 -1.96 -6.68
N ALA A 21 -2.90 -0.93 -6.27
CA ALA A 21 -2.82 0.33 -7.00
C ALA A 21 -2.35 0.13 -8.44
N PHE A 22 -1.35 -0.73 -8.66
CA PHE A 22 -0.81 -1.03 -9.98
C PHE A 22 -1.82 -1.75 -10.88
N LEU A 23 -2.52 -2.76 -10.33
CA LEU A 23 -3.59 -3.47 -11.04
C LEU A 23 -4.76 -2.53 -11.39
N TYR A 24 -5.10 -1.59 -10.50
CA TYR A 24 -6.14 -0.60 -10.74
C TYR A 24 -5.71 0.44 -11.79
N ALA A 25 -4.44 0.85 -11.78
CA ALA A 25 -3.87 1.77 -12.77
C ALA A 25 -3.76 1.16 -14.17
N LEU A 26 -3.42 -0.13 -14.26
CA LEU A 26 -3.39 -0.88 -15.52
C LEU A 26 -4.79 -1.20 -16.07
N GLY A 27 -5.85 -0.91 -15.32
CA GLY A 27 -7.23 -1.19 -15.74
C GLY A 27 -7.57 -2.68 -15.85
N THR A 28 -6.71 -3.58 -15.34
CA THR A 28 -6.95 -5.03 -15.36
C THR A 28 -8.12 -5.43 -14.48
N ILE A 29 -8.37 -4.66 -13.41
CA ILE A 29 -9.55 -4.79 -12.55
C ILE A 29 -10.78 -4.14 -13.23
N GLY A 30 -10.55 -3.15 -14.10
CA GLY A 30 -11.58 -2.43 -14.86
C GLY A 30 -12.19 -3.25 -16.00
N TRP A 31 -11.50 -4.27 -16.52
CA TRP A 31 -12.06 -5.15 -17.57
C TRP A 31 -13.34 -5.90 -17.15
N PHE A 32 -13.54 -6.13 -15.84
CA PHE A 32 -14.75 -6.73 -15.28
C PHE A 32 -15.72 -5.69 -14.70
N ALA A 33 -15.33 -4.42 -14.59
CA ALA A 33 -16.15 -3.36 -14.06
C ALA A 33 -16.80 -2.57 -15.21
N ASN A 34 -18.08 -2.26 -15.04
CA ASN A 34 -18.96 -1.56 -16.00
C ASN A 34 -18.21 -0.55 -16.94
N PRO A 35 -18.33 -0.67 -18.28
CA PRO A 35 -17.59 0.16 -19.25
C PRO A 35 -17.91 1.67 -19.20
N ASN A 36 -18.85 2.10 -18.37
CA ASN A 36 -19.25 3.49 -18.21
C ASN A 36 -18.61 4.20 -16.98
N ASP A 37 -17.84 3.48 -16.17
CA ASP A 37 -17.29 4.05 -14.94
C ASP A 37 -15.90 4.68 -15.16
N VAL A 38 -15.87 5.97 -15.48
CA VAL A 38 -14.64 6.72 -15.81
C VAL A 38 -13.73 6.98 -14.58
N HIS A 39 -14.06 6.46 -13.39
CA HIS A 39 -13.42 6.80 -12.11
C HIS A 39 -12.29 5.86 -11.62
N HIS A 40 -11.70 5.03 -12.49
CA HIS A 40 -10.67 4.06 -12.07
C HIS A 40 -9.36 4.70 -11.57
N TYR A 41 -8.97 5.86 -12.09
CA TYR A 41 -7.73 6.53 -11.68
C TYR A 41 -7.73 7.00 -10.22
N LYS A 42 -8.90 7.38 -9.69
CA LYS A 42 -9.01 7.90 -8.31
C LYS A 42 -8.73 6.83 -7.26
N HIS A 43 -9.16 5.60 -7.52
CA HIS A 43 -8.94 4.47 -6.62
C HIS A 43 -7.46 4.06 -6.62
N ALA A 44 -6.82 4.02 -7.79
CA ALA A 44 -5.37 3.77 -7.88
C ALA A 44 -4.57 4.79 -7.07
N ALA A 45 -4.89 6.08 -7.20
CA ALA A 45 -4.26 7.14 -6.43
C ALA A 45 -4.49 6.99 -4.91
N ALA A 46 -5.71 6.66 -4.48
CA ALA A 46 -6.03 6.43 -3.07
C ALA A 46 -5.23 5.25 -2.49
N PHE A 47 -5.16 4.12 -3.19
CA PHE A 47 -4.37 2.96 -2.76
C PHE A 47 -2.87 3.27 -2.71
N PHE A 48 -2.37 4.04 -3.66
CA PHE A 48 -0.98 4.48 -3.66
C PHE A 48 -0.65 5.36 -2.45
N VAL A 49 -1.51 6.32 -2.11
CA VAL A 49 -1.32 7.18 -0.92
C VAL A 49 -1.33 6.34 0.36
N LEU A 50 -2.26 5.39 0.48
CA LEU A 50 -2.31 4.48 1.62
C LEU A 50 -1.04 3.61 1.72
N ALA A 51 -0.49 3.17 0.59
CA ALA A 51 0.77 2.42 0.56
C ALA A 51 1.93 3.25 1.10
N VAL A 52 2.04 4.52 0.68
CA VAL A 52 3.05 5.46 1.18
C VAL A 52 2.88 5.67 2.69
N LEU A 53 1.65 5.89 3.16
CA LEU A 53 1.38 6.06 4.59
C LEU A 53 1.72 4.80 5.41
N ALA A 54 1.45 3.60 4.87
CA ALA A 54 1.82 2.35 5.52
C ALA A 54 3.35 2.18 5.59
N ALA A 55 4.09 2.53 4.54
CA ALA A 55 5.55 2.51 4.53
C ALA A 55 6.16 3.52 5.52
N VAL A 56 5.59 4.73 5.58
CA VAL A 56 5.98 5.76 6.56
C VAL A 56 5.69 5.28 7.98
N GLY A 57 4.50 4.71 8.22
CA GLY A 57 4.11 4.12 9.51
C GLY A 57 5.03 2.99 9.94
N ALA A 58 5.44 2.11 9.02
CA ALA A 58 6.40 1.04 9.29
C ALA A 58 7.76 1.60 9.75
N ASN A 59 8.20 2.73 9.16
CA ASN A 59 9.44 3.39 9.57
C ASN A 59 9.35 4.01 10.98
N PHE A 60 8.16 4.46 11.40
CA PHE A 60 7.94 4.91 12.77
C PHE A 60 7.81 3.76 13.78
N ALA A 61 7.22 2.64 13.38
CA ALA A 61 7.00 1.49 14.24
C ALA A 61 8.23 0.57 14.41
N ARG A 62 9.26 0.80 13.58
CA ARG A 62 10.58 0.18 13.71
C ARG A 62 11.14 0.47 15.09
N ASP A 63 11.52 -0.59 15.81
CA ASP A 63 12.39 -0.46 16.97
C ASP A 63 13.71 0.17 16.52
N ARG A 64 14.00 1.37 17.02
CA ARG A 64 15.31 1.99 16.85
C ARG A 64 16.27 1.26 17.79
N PRO A 65 17.44 0.79 17.32
CA PRO A 65 18.49 0.33 18.22
C PRO A 65 18.75 1.45 19.22
N ALA A 66 18.72 1.14 20.52
CA ALA A 66 19.17 2.07 21.54
C ALA A 66 20.58 2.53 21.14
N ALA A 67 20.77 3.84 21.03
CA ALA A 67 22.09 4.40 20.79
C ALA A 67 22.98 3.98 21.97
N GLY A 68 23.83 2.98 21.75
CA GLY A 68 24.89 2.56 22.66
C GLY A 68 26.13 3.38 22.40
#